data_AF-A0A892ZKM1-F1
#
_entry.id   AF-A0A892ZKM1-F1
#
_cell.length_a   1.000
_cell.length_b   1.000
_cell.length_c   1.000
_cell.angle_alpha   90.00
_cell.angle_beta   90.00
_cell.angle_gamma   90.00
#
_symmetry.space_group_name_H-M   'P 1'
#
loop_
_entity.id
_entity.type
_entity.pdbx_description
1 polymer ?
#
loop_
_entity_poly.entity_id
_entity_poly.type
_entity_poly.pdbx_seq_one_letter_code
_entity_poly.pdbx_strand_id
1 'polypeptide(L)' 'MTTRKAFSRPLVSHKIRTFPNLIQAAAFVDRLTASNAAAYRFNIQQTAADAWTVARVVSGGAA' A
#
# COMPACT_ATOMS: atom_id res chain seq x y z
N MET A 1 -6.60 -16.83 -23.64
CA MET A 1 -6.77 -16.73 -22.18
C MET A 1 -7.50 -15.43 -21.88
N THR A 2 -8.83 -15.49 -21.68
CA THR A 2 -9.66 -14.28 -21.53
C THR A 2 -9.66 -13.86 -20.07
N THR A 3 -8.99 -12.76 -19.75
CA THR A 3 -9.02 -12.17 -18.41
C THR A 3 -10.46 -11.77 -18.08
N ARG A 4 -11.05 -12.31 -17.00
CA ARG A 4 -12.43 -11.99 -16.60
C ARG A 4 -12.57 -10.49 -16.37
N LYS A 5 -13.68 -9.89 -16.83
CA LYS A 5 -14.02 -8.45 -16.78
C LYS A 5 -13.83 -7.79 -15.39
N ALA A 6 -13.80 -8.59 -14.31
CA ALA A 6 -13.50 -8.16 -12.94
C ALA A 6 -12.05 -7.68 -12.70
N PHE A 7 -11.10 -7.98 -13.60
CA PHE A 7 -9.69 -7.57 -13.50
C PHE A 7 -9.34 -6.38 -14.41
N SER A 8 -10.32 -5.62 -14.88
CA SER A 8 -10.08 -4.49 -15.79
C SER A 8 -9.27 -3.35 -15.16
N ARG A 9 -9.23 -3.27 -13.82
CA ARG A 9 -8.59 -2.18 -13.06
C ARG A 9 -7.83 -2.74 -11.85
N PRO A 10 -6.68 -3.40 -12.07
CA PRO A 10 -5.96 -4.05 -10.97
C PRO A 10 -5.51 -3.03 -9.92
N LEU A 11 -5.65 -3.40 -8.65
CA LEU A 11 -5.01 -2.68 -7.56
C LEU A 11 -3.52 -3.01 -7.56
N VAL A 12 -2.66 -2.02 -7.74
CA VAL A 12 -1.19 -2.21 -7.71
C VAL A 12 -0.64 -1.64 -6.41
N SER A 13 -0.06 -2.52 -5.60
CA SER A 13 0.71 -2.15 -4.41
C SER A 13 2.18 -1.95 -4.78
N HIS A 14 2.66 -0.72 -4.67
CA HIS A 14 4.05 -0.36 -4.90
C HIS A 14 4.75 -0.16 -3.56
N LYS A 15 5.68 -1.07 -3.22
CA LYS A 15 6.46 -1.03 -1.99
C LYS A 15 7.16 0.31 -1.80
N ILE A 16 7.09 0.84 -0.59
CA ILE A 16 7.84 2.03 -0.16
C ILE A 16 8.98 1.61 0.76
N ARG A 17 8.67 0.92 1.86
CA ARG A 17 9.63 0.54 2.89
C ARG A 17 9.13 -0.64 3.73
N THR A 18 10.05 -1.40 4.31
CA THR A 18 9.77 -2.49 5.26
C THR A 18 10.31 -2.12 6.64
N PHE A 19 9.59 -2.52 7.69
CA PHE A 19 9.86 -2.24 9.09
C PHE A 19 9.86 -3.54 9.89
N PRO A 20 10.63 -3.64 10.99
CA PRO A 20 10.64 -4.82 11.85
C PRO A 20 9.33 -5.02 12.65
N ASN A 21 8.51 -3.99 12.82
CA ASN A 21 7.25 -4.09 13.57
C ASN A 21 6.16 -3.17 13.04
N LEU A 22 4.91 -3.45 13.42
CA LEU A 22 3.72 -2.71 12.99
C LEU A 22 3.73 -1.25 13.48
N ILE A 23 4.22 -0.99 14.70
CA ILE A 23 4.22 0.35 15.30
C ILE A 23 5.05 1.32 14.45
N GLN A 24 6.24 0.90 14.02
CA GLN A 24 7.10 1.71 13.17
C GLN A 24 6.50 1.93 11.77
N ALA A 25 5.83 0.92 11.22
CA ALA A 25 5.13 1.03 9.94
C ALA A 25 3.95 2.01 10.02
N ALA A 26 3.16 1.95 11.09
CA ALA A 26 2.04 2.85 11.33
C ALA A 26 2.51 4.30 11.50
N ALA A 27 3.50 4.54 12.36
CA ALA A 27 4.08 5.87 12.57
C ALA A 27 4.69 6.47 11.27
N PHE A 28 5.16 5.62 10.35
CA PHE A 28 5.60 6.08 9.04
C PHE A 28 4.43 6.53 8.15
N VAL A 29 3.32 5.77 8.12
CA VAL A 29 2.10 6.15 7.40
C VAL A 29 1.50 7.44 7.98
N ASP A 30 1.48 7.60 9.30
CA ASP A 30 0.96 8.81 9.95
C ASP A 30 1.74 10.06 9.49
N ARG A 31 3.07 9.98 9.44
CA ARG A 31 3.92 11.08 8.95
C ARG A 31 3.67 11.41 7.47
N LEU A 32 3.49 10.39 6.63
CA LEU A 32 3.18 10.59 5.21
C LEU A 32 1.79 11.22 5.03
N THR A 33 0.81 10.78 5.81
CA THR A 33 -0.56 11.29 5.79
C THR A 33 -0.62 12.72 6.30
N ALA A 34 0.11 13.05 7.37
CA ALA A 34 0.23 14.43 7.86
C ALA A 34 0.83 15.38 6.82
N SER A 35 1.73 14.88 5.97
CA SER A 35 2.39 15.68 4.93
C SER A 35 1.54 15.83 3.67
N ASN A 36 0.69 14.85 3.33
CA ASN A 36 -0.14 14.89 2.13
C ASN A 36 -1.32 13.90 2.19
N ALA A 37 -2.33 14.22 3.02
CA ALA A 37 -3.42 13.31 3.39
C ALA A 37 -4.32 12.85 2.23
N ALA A 38 -4.47 13.67 1.18
CA ALA A 38 -5.45 13.43 0.12
C ALA A 38 -4.89 12.67 -1.10
N ALA A 39 -3.57 12.59 -1.25
CA ALA A 39 -2.95 12.12 -2.50
C ALA A 39 -2.68 10.61 -2.56
N TYR A 40 -2.65 9.91 -1.42
CA TYR A 40 -2.14 8.54 -1.38
C TYR A 40 -3.01 7.60 -0.56
N ARG A 41 -3.32 6.43 -1.14
CA ARG A 41 -3.83 5.27 -0.43
C ARG A 41 -2.64 4.38 -0.07
N PHE A 42 -2.53 3.98 1.19
CA PHE A 42 -1.46 3.08 1.65
C PHE A 42 -2.03 1.75 2.12
N ASN A 43 -1.23 0.70 2.04
CA ASN A 43 -1.47 -0.55 2.75
C ASN A 43 -0.23 -0.93 3.58
N ILE A 44 -0.47 -1.60 4.70
CA ILE A 44 0.57 -2.21 5.53
C ILE A 44 0.37 -3.72 5.46
N GLN A 45 1.41 -4.44 5.07
CA GLN A 45 1.37 -5.88 4.82
C GLN A 45 2.37 -6.57 5.73
N GLN A 46 1.91 -7.55 6.51
CA GLN A 46 2.83 -8.47 7.19
C GLN A 46 3.48 -9.37 6.14
N THR A 47 4.78 -9.59 6.30
CA THR A 47 5.59 -10.46 5.43
C THR A 47 5.82 -11.81 6.10
N ALA A 48 6.24 -12.81 5.32
CA ALA A 48 6.58 -14.13 5.85
C ALA A 48 7.80 -14.13 6.82
N ALA A 49 8.55 -13.03 6.88
CA ALA A 49 9.69 -12.84 7.77
C ALA A 49 9.33 -12.04 9.03
N ASP A 50 8.05 -12.00 9.42
CA ASP A 50 7.51 -11.21 10.54
C ASP A 50 7.82 -9.71 10.51
N ALA A 51 8.21 -9.20 9.34
CA ALA A 51 8.37 -7.78 9.08
C ALA A 51 7.10 -7.18 8.46
N TRP A 52 6.99 -5.86 8.48
CA TRP A 52 5.84 -5.09 8.04
C TRP A 52 6.21 -4.15 6.89
N THR A 53 5.63 -4.38 5.71
CA THR A 53 5.87 -3.57 4.52
C THR A 53 4.77 -2.54 4.32
N VAL A 54 5.16 -1.27 4.20
CA VAL A 54 4.28 -0.18 3.76
C VAL A 54 4.40 -0.05 2.24
N ALA A 55 3.29 -0.06 1.54
CA ALA A 55 3.20 0.17 0.11
C ALA A 55 2.14 1.24 -0.22
N ARG A 56 2.38 1.99 -1.31
CA ARG A 56 1.37 2.88 -1.90
C ARG A 56 0.50 2.08 -2.86
N VAL A 57 -0.79 2.38 -2.88
CA VAL A 57 -1.75 1.83 -3.85
C VAL A 57 -1.89 2.85 -4.97
N VAL A 58 -1.41 2.52 -6.17
CA VAL A 58 -1.27 3.46 -7.30
C VAL A 58 -2.42 3.34 -8.31
N SER A 59 -3.07 2.19 -8.38
CA SER A 59 -4.21 1.92 -9.27
C SER A 59 -5.26 1.11 -8.53
N GLY A 60 -6.48 1.11 -9.07
CA GLY A 60 -7.75 0.63 -8.50
C GLY A 60 -8.94 1.27 -9.23
N GLY A 61 -8.67 2.37 -9.93
CA GLY A 61 -9.53 2.94 -10.93
C GLY A 61 -9.66 4.45 -10.83
N ALA A 62 -8.98 5.18 -11.72
CA ALA A 62 -9.34 6.56 -12.04
C ALA A 62 -10.60 6.56 -12.91
N ALA A 63 -11.71 7.06 -12.37
CA ALA A 63 -12.74 7.69 -13.19
C ALA A 63 -12.39 9.17 -13.26
#